data_AF-A0A1E3L4V9-F1
#
_entry.id   AF-A0A1E3L4V9-F1
#
_cell.length_a   1.000
_cell.length_b   1.000
_cell.length_c   1.000
_cell.angle_alpha   90.00
_cell.angle_beta   90.00
_cell.angle_gamma   90.00
#
_symmetry.space_group_name_H-M   'P 1'
#
loop_
_entity.id
_entity.type
_entity.pdbx_description
1 polymer ?
#
loop_
_entity_poly.entity_id
_entity_poly.type
_entity_poly.pdbx_seq_one_letter_code
_entity_poly.pdbx_strand_id
1 'polypeptide(L)'
;MNKRAAGISLIAIAAFLYGVKYMSAAIWGSGTNTWNSDLFNNFLNSVGQAPLYLSWISLAAGIVYLYQAEVEDNERKRQLMTVKKQQKIEEEPQQNPN
;
A
#
# COMPACT_ATOMS: atom_id res chain seq x y z
N MET A 1 4.25 -15.86 -4.36
CA MET A 1 3.47 -14.66 -4.72
C MET A 1 4.19 -13.44 -4.16
N ASN A 2 4.43 -12.41 -4.97
CA ASN A 2 5.20 -11.24 -4.55
C ASN A 2 4.44 -10.51 -3.43
N LYS A 3 4.97 -10.52 -2.20
CA LYS A 3 4.41 -9.80 -1.05
C LYS A 3 4.18 -8.31 -1.37
N ARG A 4 4.99 -7.77 -2.29
CA ARG A 4 4.83 -6.45 -2.93
C ARG A 4 3.51 -6.28 -3.68
N ALA A 5 3.12 -7.25 -4.52
CA ALA A 5 1.86 -7.18 -5.27
C ALA A 5 0.64 -7.26 -4.34
N ALA A 6 0.74 -8.04 -3.25
CA ALA A 6 -0.31 -8.12 -2.23
C ALA A 6 -0.45 -6.82 -1.41
N GLY A 7 0.67 -6.18 -1.05
CA GLY A 7 0.63 -4.88 -0.34
C GLY A 7 0.06 -3.77 -1.22
N ILE A 8 0.46 -3.70 -2.50
CA ILE A 8 -0.05 -2.70 -3.45
C ILE A 8 -1.54 -2.92 -3.73
N SER A 9 -1.99 -4.16 -3.92
CA SER A 9 -3.41 -4.44 -4.14
C SER A 9 -4.27 -4.08 -2.93
N LEU A 10 -3.79 -4.34 -1.71
CA LEU A 10 -4.48 -3.94 -0.48
C LEU A 10 -4.62 -2.40 -0.36
N ILE A 11 -3.57 -1.65 -0.69
CA ILE A 11 -3.61 -0.17 -0.67
C ILE A 11 -4.57 0.35 -1.76
N ALA A 12 -4.53 -0.23 -2.96
CA ALA A 12 -5.44 0.14 -4.05
C ALA A 12 -6.91 -0.12 -3.68
N ILE A 13 -7.20 -1.25 -3.04
CA ILE A 13 -8.54 -1.60 -2.55
C ILE A 13 -8.98 -0.64 -1.44
N ALA A 14 -8.08 -0.25 -0.53
CA ALA A 14 -8.38 0.72 0.53
C ALA A 14 -8.73 2.12 -0.02
N ALA A 15 -7.95 2.60 -0.99
CA ALA A 15 -8.21 3.87 -1.67
C ALA A 15 -9.53 3.84 -2.46
N PHE A 16 -9.82 2.71 -3.11
CA PHE A 16 -11.07 2.48 -3.81
C PHE A 16 -12.28 2.52 -2.85
N LEU A 17 -12.22 1.78 -1.73
CA LEU A 17 -13.27 1.78 -0.69
C LEU A 17 -13.51 3.17 -0.11
N TYR A 18 -12.44 3.95 0.11
CA TYR A 18 -12.55 5.33 0.57
C TYR A 18 -13.27 6.21 -0.48
N GLY A 19 -12.85 6.12 -1.75
CA GLY A 19 -13.46 6.86 -2.85
C GLY A 19 -14.94 6.54 -3.05
N VAL A 20 -15.34 5.27 -2.92
CA VAL A 20 -16.74 4.83 -3.08
C VAL A 20 -17.67 5.52 -2.08
N LYS A 21 -17.25 5.76 -0.83
CA LYS A 21 -18.06 6.50 0.16
C LYS A 21 -18.41 7.90 -0.34
N TYR A 22 -17.43 8.64 -0.84
CA TYR A 22 -17.65 10.00 -1.34
C TYR A 22 -18.39 9.99 -2.67
N MET A 23 -18.15 8.99 -3.52
CA MET A 23 -18.83 8.83 -4.80
C MET A 23 -20.32 8.50 -4.61
N SER A 24 -20.67 7.62 -3.67
CA SER A 24 -22.08 7.34 -3.32
C SER A 24 -22.80 8.56 -2.76
N ALA A 25 -22.13 9.34 -1.89
CA ALA A 25 -22.69 10.59 -1.38
C ALA A 25 -22.90 11.63 -2.50
N ALA A 26 -21.97 11.71 -3.47
CA ALA A 26 -22.08 12.59 -4.62
C ALA A 26 -23.22 12.18 -5.58
N ILE A 27 -23.41 10.87 -5.82
CA ILE A 27 -24.53 10.35 -6.62
C ILE A 27 -25.86 10.70 -5.95
N TRP A 28 -25.98 10.50 -4.64
CA TRP A 28 -27.17 10.93 -3.90
C TRP A 28 -27.41 12.45 -3.97
N GLY A 29 -26.35 13.25 -3.89
CA GLY A 29 -26.44 14.71 -4.03
C GLY A 29 -26.84 15.19 -5.44
N SER A 30 -26.55 14.41 -6.49
CA SER A 30 -26.89 14.76 -7.87
C SER A 30 -28.39 14.74 -8.19
N GLY A 31 -29.20 14.05 -7.37
CA GLY A 31 -30.66 14.02 -7.49
C GLY A 31 -31.38 15.22 -6.87
N THR A 32 -30.68 16.06 -6.11
CA THR A 32 -31.27 17.21 -5.42
C THR A 32 -30.87 18.52 -6.10
N ASN A 33 -31.87 19.32 -6.51
CA ASN A 33 -31.69 20.61 -7.21
C ASN A 33 -31.02 21.73 -6.38
N THR A 34 -30.63 21.45 -5.13
CA THR A 34 -29.98 22.41 -4.25
C THR A 34 -28.90 21.70 -3.45
N TRP A 35 -27.64 21.98 -3.77
CA TRP A 35 -26.50 21.48 -3.02
C TRP A 35 -26.46 22.17 -1.65
N ASN A 36 -26.50 21.38 -0.57
CA ASN A 36 -26.38 21.86 0.81
C ASN A 36 -25.36 20.99 1.56
N SER A 37 -24.33 21.62 2.14
CA SER A 37 -23.27 20.97 2.91
C SER A 37 -23.80 20.16 4.10
N ASP A 38 -24.90 20.60 4.72
CA ASP A 38 -25.52 19.90 5.85
C ASP A 38 -26.25 18.64 5.40
N LEU A 39 -26.87 18.64 4.21
CA LEU A 39 -27.46 17.44 3.62
C LEU A 39 -26.38 16.42 3.24
N PHE A 40 -25.25 16.88 2.67
CA PHE A 40 -24.13 16.01 2.33
C PHE A 40 -23.48 15.39 3.58
N ASN A 41 -23.33 16.17 4.65
CA ASN A 41 -22.89 15.66 5.95
C ASN A 41 -23.89 14.67 6.56
N ASN A 42 -25.20 14.89 6.42
CA ASN A 42 -26.21 13.93 6.84
C ASN A 42 -26.16 12.63 6.02
N PHE A 43 -25.90 12.68 4.71
CA PHE A 43 -25.66 11.48 3.91
C PHE A 43 -24.38 10.74 4.33
N LEU A 44 -23.30 11.47 4.62
CA LEU A 44 -22.06 10.89 5.16
C LEU A 44 -22.26 10.25 6.55
N ASN A 45 -23.16 10.80 7.37
CA ASN A 45 -23.56 10.24 8.66
C ASN A 45 -24.48 9.01 8.50
N SER A 46 -25.40 9.02 7.54
CA SER A 46 -26.27 7.88 7.22
C SER A 46 -25.51 6.67 6.67
N VAL A 47 -24.46 6.91 5.88
CA VAL A 47 -23.52 5.85 5.45
C VAL A 47 -22.72 5.28 6.65
N GLY A 48 -22.70 6.01 7.77
CA GLY A 48 -22.03 5.61 8.99
C GLY A 48 -20.51 5.81 8.94
N GLN A 49 -19.91 5.76 10.12
CA GLN A 49 -18.45 5.83 10.29
C GLN A 49 -17.76 4.47 10.02
N ALA A 50 -18.53 3.38 9.94
CA ALA A 50 -18.00 2.02 9.75
C ALA A 50 -17.09 1.85 8.51
N PRO A 51 -17.41 2.39 7.31
CA PRO A 51 -16.53 2.31 6.15
C PRO A 51 -15.22 3.09 6.33
N LEU A 52 -15.26 4.15 7.15
CA LEU A 52 -14.11 5.02 7.42
C LEU A 52 -13.12 4.31 8.35
N TYR A 53 -13.62 3.66 9.41
CA TYR A 53 -12.80 2.81 10.28
C TYR A 53 -12.21 1.61 9.52
N LEU A 54 -13.00 0.92 8.69
CA LEU A 54 -12.49 -0.20 7.88
C LEU A 54 -11.42 0.24 6.89
N SER A 55 -11.61 1.40 6.24
CA SER A 55 -10.62 1.97 5.32
C SER A 55 -9.30 2.27 6.05
N TRP A 56 -9.37 2.86 7.24
CA TRP A 56 -8.19 3.17 8.05
C TRP A 56 -7.44 1.90 8.51
N ILE A 57 -8.17 0.87 8.94
CA ILE A 57 -7.58 -0.42 9.32
C ILE A 57 -6.94 -1.11 8.12
N SER A 58 -7.62 -1.11 6.96
CA SER A 58 -7.08 -1.67 5.71
C SER A 58 -5.84 -0.92 5.23
N LEU A 59 -5.82 0.40 5.39
CA LEU A 59 -4.66 1.24 5.06
C LEU A 59 -3.48 0.91 5.96
N ALA A 60 -3.70 0.87 7.28
CA ALA A 60 -2.67 0.52 8.25
C ALA A 60 -2.10 -0.90 7.99
N ALA A 61 -2.97 -1.88 7.75
CA ALA A 61 -2.57 -3.24 7.40
C ALA A 61 -1.76 -3.27 6.08
N GLY A 62 -2.18 -2.53 5.06
CA GLY A 62 -1.47 -2.43 3.78
C GLY A 62 -0.06 -1.84 3.92
N ILE A 63 0.10 -0.76 4.71
CA ILE A 63 1.40 -0.14 4.97
C ILE A 63 2.34 -1.10 5.72
N VAL A 64 1.83 -1.77 6.77
CA VAL A 64 2.62 -2.75 7.53
C VAL A 64 3.11 -3.89 6.64
N TYR A 65 2.24 -4.39 5.75
CA TYR A 65 2.59 -5.48 4.84
C TYR A 65 3.66 -5.06 3.82
N LEU A 66 3.58 -3.81 3.32
CA LEU A 66 4.57 -3.26 2.39
C LEU A 66 5.91 -3.03 3.07
N TYR A 67 5.90 -2.54 4.32
CA TYR A 67 7.12 -2.37 5.12
C TYR A 67 7.84 -3.70 5.35
N GLN A 68 7.12 -4.75 5.75
CA GLN A 68 7.71 -6.08 5.93
C GLN A 68 8.28 -6.64 4.62
N ALA A 69 7.61 -6.41 3.49
CA ALA A 69 8.10 -6.85 2.19
C ALA A 69 9.40 -6.13 1.78
N GLU A 70 9.55 -4.86 2.13
CA GLU A 70 10.75 -4.08 1.82
C GLU A 70 11.94 -4.48 2.71
N VAL A 71 11.70 -4.75 4.00
CA VAL A 71 12.72 -5.26 4.93
C VAL A 71 13.30 -6.58 4.45
N GLU A 72 12.45 -7.55 4.07
CA GLU A 72 12.89 -8.86 3.60
C GLU A 72 13.70 -8.78 2.29
N ASP A 73 13.33 -7.87 1.36
CA ASP A 73 14.09 -7.67 0.11
C ASP A 73 15.48 -7.07 0.39
N ASN A 74 15.56 -6.12 1.33
CA ASN A 74 16.83 -5.50 1.72
C ASN A 74 17.77 -6.50 2.38
N GLU A 75 17.26 -7.39 3.23
CA GLU A 75 18.06 -8.45 3.84
C GLU A 75 18.61 -9.43 2.79
N ARG A 76 17.78 -9.83 1.82
CA ARG A 76 18.19 -10.72 0.73
C ARG A 76 19.26 -10.08 -0.16
N LYS A 77 19.12 -8.79 -0.49
CA LYS A 77 20.14 -8.02 -1.24
C LYS A 77 21.46 -7.93 -0.48
N ARG A 78 21.42 -7.72 0.84
CA ARG A 78 22.63 -7.68 1.68
C ARG A 78 23.38 -9.00 1.65
N GLN A 79 22.68 -10.12 1.77
CA GLN A 79 23.28 -11.46 1.68
C GLN A 79 23.92 -11.73 0.31
N LEU A 80 23.25 -11.31 -0.78
CA LEU A 80 23.81 -11.46 -2.12
C LEU A 80 25.09 -10.63 -2.30
N MET A 81 25.13 -9.41 -1.75
CA MET A 81 26.30 -8.54 -1.82
C MET A 81 27.48 -9.10 -1.03
N THR A 82 27.24 -9.72 0.14
CA THR A 82 28.31 -10.36 0.92
C THR A 82 28.90 -11.55 0.17
N VAL A 83 28.05 -12.40 -0.43
CA VAL A 83 28.50 -13.57 -1.21
C VAL A 83 29.28 -13.16 -2.44
N LYS A 84 28.78 -12.17 -3.22
CA LYS A 84 29.51 -11.66 -4.40
C LYS A 84 30.84 -11.03 -4.04
N LYS A 85 30.92 -10.35 -2.89
CA LYS A 85 32.18 -9.78 -2.39
C LYS A 85 33.19 -10.87 -2.06
N GLN A 86 32.75 -11.97 -1.43
CA GLN A 86 33.60 -13.12 -1.15
C GLN A 86 34.08 -13.83 -2.41
N GLN A 87 33.20 -14.08 -3.38
CA GLN A 87 33.59 -14.65 -4.68
C GLN A 87 34.65 -13.81 -5.39
N LYS A 88 34.47 -12.49 -5.41
CA LYS A 88 35.44 -11.60 -6.05
C LYS A 88 36.81 -11.62 -5.35
N ILE A 89 36.84 -11.71 -4.03
CA ILE A 89 38.09 -11.81 -3.25
C ILE A 89 38.78 -13.17 -3.51
N GLU A 90 38.02 -14.23 -3.74
CA GLU A 90 38.55 -15.56 -4.03
C GLU A 90 39.06 -15.72 -5.48
N GLU A 91 38.56 -14.90 -6.41
CA GLU A 91 39.01 -14.84 -7.81
C GLU A 91 40.25 -13.94 -8.03
N GLU A 92 40.47 -12.90 -7.21
CA GLU A 92 41.64 -11.99 -7.31
C GLU A 92 43.05 -12.62 -7.09
N PRO A 93 43.29 -13.68 -6.29
CA PRO A 93 44.64 -14.23 -6.10
C PRO A 93 45.18 -15.08 -7.27
N GLN A 94 44.36 -15.44 -8.26
CA GLN A 94 44.78 -16.29 -9.39
C GLN A 94 45.21 -15.49 -10.64
N GLN A 95 45.07 -14.16 -10.64
CA GLN A 95 45.38 -13.31 -11.79
C GLN A 95 46.69 -12.52 -11.58
N ASN A 96 47.77 -13.21 -11.21
CA ASN A 96 49.12 -12.68 -11.37
C ASN A 96 50.05 -13.76 -11.96
N PRO A 97 50.03 -13.96 -13.29
CA PRO A 97 51.11 -14.62 -13.99
C PRO A 97 52.22 -13.58 -14.24
N ASN A 98 53.21 -13.54 -13.36
CA ASN A 98 54.56 -13.11 -13.75
C ASN A 98 55.20 -14.17 -14.64
#